data_AF-A0A939CQ50-F1
#
_entry.id   AF-A0A939CQ50-F1
#
_cell.length_a   1.000
_cell.length_b   1.000
_cell.length_c   1.000
_cell.angle_alpha   90.00
_cell.angle_beta   90.00
_cell.angle_gamma   90.00
#
_symmetry.space_group_name_H-M   'P 1'
#
loop_
_entity.id
_entity.type
_entity.pdbx_description
1 polymer ?
#
loop_
_entity_poly.entity_id
_entity_poly.type
_entity_poly.pdbx_seq_one_letter_code
_entity_poly.pdbx_strand_id
1 'polypeptide(L)'
;MFLLLSRVLLWLLIGTIVYSLFQRFYPSGTFVGRLILVVILVIVALSFLNPNEPAVASLWRMLSFPLKPLGASVLLMILAAQKIKGGGIDKPGGYLIGWALTILLLASTPAVAYFLYRAPLAMTGETSVATAAPTSGTLVALGQQTTGANISDVTGDSILSYNLRVPPYLLQGSPQDIRTRGLRLEDFVPNSETLQLTTRTWESYLVEIYRFLRVQR
;
A
#
# COMPACT_ATOMS: atom_id res chain seq x y z
N MET A 1 29.01 8.34 -1.72
CA MET A 1 29.50 7.01 -1.26
C MET A 1 28.38 6.18 -0.63
N PHE A 2 27.64 6.67 0.37
CA PHE A 2 26.53 5.94 1.00
C PHE A 2 25.43 5.49 0.02
N LEU A 3 25.04 6.34 -0.94
CA LEU A 3 24.01 6.00 -1.95
C LEU A 3 24.41 4.81 -2.84
N LEU A 4 25.69 4.69 -3.19
CA LEU A 4 26.18 3.55 -3.96
C LEU A 4 26.19 2.28 -3.10
N LEU A 5 26.64 2.39 -1.85
CA LEU A 5 26.65 1.26 -0.91
C LEU A 5 25.23 0.73 -0.65
N SER A 6 24.27 1.62 -0.38
CA SER A 6 22.87 1.22 -0.16
C SER A 6 22.25 0.63 -1.42
N ARG A 7 22.55 1.16 -2.61
CA ARG A 7 22.11 0.57 -3.89
C ARG A 7 22.68 -0.84 -4.07
N VAL A 8 23.96 -1.05 -3.82
CA VAL A 8 24.61 -2.38 -3.92
C VAL A 8 24.02 -3.35 -2.90
N LEU A 9 23.82 -2.91 -1.65
CA LEU A 9 23.22 -3.73 -0.60
C LEU A 9 21.79 -4.15 -0.96
N LEU A 10 21.00 -3.22 -1.53
CA LEU A 10 19.63 -3.49 -1.93
C LEU A 10 19.58 -4.46 -3.14
N TRP A 11 20.52 -4.34 -4.09
CA TRP A 11 20.69 -5.33 -5.15
C TRP A 11 21.06 -6.72 -4.62
N LEU A 12 21.94 -6.80 -3.61
CA LEU A 12 22.27 -8.05 -2.94
C LEU A 12 21.04 -8.64 -2.24
N LEU A 13 20.26 -7.81 -1.55
CA LEU A 13 19.01 -8.22 -0.92
C LEU A 13 17.97 -8.72 -1.94
N ILE A 14 17.76 -8.01 -3.05
CA ILE A 14 16.88 -8.49 -4.12
C ILE A 14 17.42 -9.80 -4.71
N GLY A 15 18.73 -9.88 -4.99
CA GLY A 15 19.36 -11.06 -5.57
C GLY A 15 19.21 -12.29 -4.68
N THR A 16 19.41 -12.14 -3.37
CA THR A 16 19.20 -13.22 -2.39
C THR A 16 17.74 -13.63 -2.28
N ILE A 17 16.79 -12.69 -2.30
CA ILE A 17 15.35 -13.00 -2.34
C ILE A 17 15.00 -13.78 -3.60
N VAL A 18 15.43 -13.31 -4.77
CA VAL A 18 15.17 -13.96 -6.07
C VAL A 18 15.79 -15.36 -6.09
N TYR A 19 17.03 -15.50 -5.61
CA TYR A 19 17.71 -16.79 -5.51
C TYR A 19 16.99 -17.75 -4.57
N SER A 20 16.56 -17.28 -3.40
CA SER A 20 15.77 -18.07 -2.45
C SER A 20 14.44 -18.52 -3.04
N LEU A 21 13.75 -17.61 -3.74
CA LEU A 21 12.50 -17.93 -4.42
C LEU A 21 12.72 -18.97 -5.53
N PHE A 22 13.77 -18.80 -6.33
CA PHE A 22 14.13 -19.74 -7.36
C PHE A 22 14.40 -21.13 -6.77
N GLN A 23 15.24 -21.25 -5.74
CA GLN A 23 15.54 -22.53 -5.09
C GLN A 23 14.30 -23.21 -4.47
N ARG A 24 13.33 -22.44 -3.98
CA ARG A 24 12.13 -23.01 -3.35
C ARG A 24 11.09 -23.48 -4.36
N PHE A 25 10.86 -22.70 -5.41
CA PHE A 25 9.78 -22.93 -6.38
C PHE A 25 10.23 -23.71 -7.62
N TYR A 26 11.51 -23.65 -7.99
CA TYR A 26 12.02 -24.35 -9.18
C TYR A 26 12.03 -25.89 -9.03
N PRO A 27 12.48 -26.49 -7.90
CA PRO A 27 12.54 -27.94 -7.76
C PRO A 27 11.17 -28.60 -7.64
N SER A 28 10.22 -27.93 -7.00
CA SER A 28 8.89 -28.45 -6.66
C SER A 28 7.82 -28.17 -7.71
N GLY A 29 8.11 -27.38 -8.74
CA GLY A 29 7.15 -26.95 -9.76
C GLY A 29 7.01 -27.91 -10.95
N THR A 30 5.84 -27.87 -11.59
CA THR A 30 5.59 -28.47 -12.92
C THR A 30 6.36 -27.72 -14.02
N PHE A 31 6.51 -28.32 -15.21
CA PHE A 31 7.18 -27.68 -16.35
C PHE A 31 6.63 -26.28 -16.65
N VAL A 32 5.30 -26.14 -16.68
CA VAL A 32 4.62 -24.85 -16.90
C VAL A 32 4.94 -23.86 -15.78
N GLY A 33 4.93 -24.30 -14.52
CA GLY A 33 5.30 -23.45 -13.39
C GLY A 33 6.73 -22.92 -13.47
N ARG A 34 7.67 -23.77 -13.90
CA ARG A 34 9.08 -23.37 -14.13
C ARG A 34 9.20 -22.35 -15.25
N LEU A 35 8.47 -22.54 -16.36
CA LEU A 35 8.46 -21.60 -17.48
C LEU A 35 7.93 -20.23 -17.03
N ILE A 36 6.80 -20.19 -16.32
CA ILE A 36 6.23 -18.95 -15.78
C ILE A 36 7.21 -18.26 -14.83
N LEU A 37 7.89 -19.01 -13.96
CA LEU A 37 8.90 -18.45 -13.05
C LEU A 37 10.05 -17.79 -13.84
N VAL A 38 10.59 -18.48 -14.85
CA VAL A 38 11.66 -17.91 -15.70
C VAL A 38 11.18 -16.65 -16.41
N VAL A 39 9.96 -16.65 -16.95
CA VAL A 39 9.37 -15.47 -17.59
C VAL A 39 9.26 -14.30 -16.61
N ILE A 40 8.78 -14.54 -15.38
CA ILE A 40 8.71 -13.52 -14.33
C ILE A 40 10.12 -12.98 -14.03
N LEU A 41 11.12 -13.85 -13.88
CA LEU A 41 12.49 -13.43 -13.58
C LEU A 41 13.08 -12.57 -14.71
N VAL A 42 12.82 -12.94 -15.98
CA VAL A 42 13.21 -12.15 -17.14
C VAL A 42 12.52 -10.78 -17.14
N ILE A 43 11.22 -10.71 -16.83
CA ILE A 43 10.48 -9.44 -16.72
C ILE A 43 11.09 -8.56 -15.62
N VAL A 44 11.41 -9.13 -14.46
CA VAL A 44 12.05 -8.41 -13.36
C VAL A 44 13.42 -7.85 -13.80
N ALA A 45 14.24 -8.67 -14.46
CA ALA A 45 15.55 -8.24 -14.96
C ALA A 45 15.43 -7.12 -16.01
N LEU A 46 14.51 -7.27 -16.97
CA LEU A 46 14.21 -6.25 -17.99
C LEU A 46 13.71 -4.94 -17.37
N SER A 47 12.93 -5.03 -16.29
CA SER A 47 12.44 -3.86 -15.53
C SER A 47 13.57 -2.99 -15.02
N PHE A 48 14.67 -3.59 -14.54
CA PHE A 48 15.81 -2.83 -14.04
C PHE A 48 16.80 -2.38 -15.13
N LEU A 49 16.94 -3.16 -16.20
CA LEU A 49 17.87 -2.85 -17.30
C LEU A 49 17.31 -1.81 -18.28
N ASN A 50 16.03 -1.92 -18.63
CA ASN A 50 15.35 -1.07 -19.61
C ASN A 50 13.99 -0.57 -19.07
N PRO A 51 14.00 0.29 -18.03
CA PRO A 51 12.78 0.76 -17.36
C PRO A 51 11.90 1.69 -18.22
N ASN A 52 12.41 2.18 -19.37
CA ASN A 52 11.74 3.17 -20.20
C ASN A 52 10.68 2.56 -21.13
N GLU A 53 10.64 1.23 -21.25
CA GLU A 53 9.62 0.54 -22.05
C GLU A 53 8.26 0.55 -21.31
N PRO A 54 7.21 1.18 -21.86
CA PRO A 54 5.91 1.30 -21.18
C PRO A 54 5.26 -0.06 -20.91
N ALA A 55 5.55 -1.05 -21.76
CA ALA A 55 5.12 -2.43 -21.54
C ALA A 55 5.75 -3.00 -20.26
N VAL A 56 7.07 -2.86 -20.09
CA VAL A 56 7.78 -3.40 -18.92
C VAL A 56 7.33 -2.72 -17.63
N ALA A 57 7.10 -1.41 -17.65
CA ALA A 57 6.55 -0.67 -16.52
C ALA A 57 5.15 -1.17 -16.11
N SER A 58 4.30 -1.48 -17.10
CA SER A 58 2.96 -2.03 -16.87
C SER A 58 3.04 -3.44 -16.27
N LEU A 59 3.92 -4.29 -16.80
CA LEU A 59 4.18 -5.63 -16.27
C LEU A 59 4.71 -5.58 -14.83
N TRP A 60 5.59 -4.64 -14.51
CA TRP A 60 6.07 -4.44 -13.13
C TRP A 60 4.95 -4.04 -12.17
N ARG A 61 4.01 -3.20 -12.61
CA ARG A 61 2.85 -2.81 -11.80
C ARG A 61 1.90 -3.98 -11.55
N MET A 62 1.75 -4.86 -12.54
CA MET A 62 0.99 -6.11 -12.38
C MET A 62 1.71 -7.06 -11.42
N LEU A 63 3.02 -7.22 -11.54
CA LEU A 63 3.81 -8.11 -10.69
C LEU A 63 3.92 -7.60 -9.24
N SER A 64 3.85 -6.28 -9.03
CA SER A 64 3.85 -5.65 -7.71
C SER A 64 2.47 -5.57 -7.05
N PHE A 65 1.40 -5.93 -7.76
CA PHE A 65 0.06 -6.03 -7.20
C PHE A 65 -0.01 -6.83 -5.88
N PRO A 66 0.52 -8.07 -5.77
CA PRO A 66 0.48 -8.84 -4.53
C PRO A 66 1.35 -8.25 -3.41
N LEU A 67 2.24 -7.30 -3.70
CA LEU A 67 3.03 -6.59 -2.69
C LEU A 67 2.24 -5.44 -2.06
N LYS A 68 1.11 -5.03 -2.66
CA LYS A 68 0.22 -4.00 -2.09
C LYS A 68 -0.64 -4.61 -0.98
N PRO A 69 -1.00 -3.87 0.08
CA PRO A 69 -1.77 -4.40 1.20
C PRO A 69 -3.09 -5.06 0.77
N LEU A 70 -3.82 -4.42 -0.16
CA LEU A 70 -5.06 -4.97 -0.73
C LEU A 70 -4.81 -6.20 -1.61
N GLY A 71 -3.79 -6.16 -2.47
CA GLY A 71 -3.49 -7.29 -3.36
C GLY A 71 -3.01 -8.52 -2.58
N ALA A 72 -2.19 -8.31 -1.54
CA ALA A 72 -1.72 -9.35 -0.63
C ALA A 72 -2.90 -10.05 0.07
N SER A 73 -3.83 -9.29 0.66
CA SER A 73 -4.97 -9.87 1.38
C SER A 73 -5.91 -10.64 0.45
N VAL A 74 -6.19 -10.10 -0.75
CA VAL A 74 -7.01 -10.79 -1.75
C VAL A 74 -6.34 -12.10 -2.20
N LEU A 75 -5.04 -12.09 -2.46
CA LEU A 75 -4.31 -13.29 -2.88
C LEU A 75 -4.32 -14.36 -1.77
N LEU A 76 -4.08 -13.96 -0.52
CA LEU A 76 -4.16 -14.86 0.62
C LEU A 76 -5.57 -15.46 0.80
N MET A 77 -6.62 -14.66 0.60
CA MET A 77 -8.00 -15.15 0.62
C MET A 77 -8.29 -16.12 -0.54
N ILE A 78 -7.79 -15.86 -1.74
CA ILE A 78 -7.92 -16.80 -2.88
C ILE A 78 -7.21 -18.12 -2.57
N LEU A 79 -5.99 -18.08 -2.03
CA LEU A 79 -5.26 -19.28 -1.64
C LEU A 79 -5.94 -20.03 -0.49
N ALA A 80 -6.56 -19.31 0.44
CA ALA A 80 -7.35 -19.92 1.49
C ALA A 80 -8.62 -20.59 0.95
N ALA A 81 -9.29 -19.96 -0.02
CA ALA A 81 -10.48 -20.50 -0.66
C ALA A 81 -10.18 -21.83 -1.38
N GLN A 82 -8.99 -21.99 -1.96
CA GLN A 82 -8.54 -23.26 -2.54
C GLN A 82 -8.37 -24.39 -1.50
N LYS A 83 -8.34 -24.05 -0.21
CA LYS A 83 -8.24 -25.00 0.92
C LYS A 83 -9.60 -25.29 1.56
N ILE A 84 -10.70 -24.82 0.97
CA ILE A 84 -12.05 -25.18 1.42
C ILE A 84 -12.38 -26.57 0.85
N LYS A 85 -12.53 -27.56 1.73
CA LYS A 85 -12.94 -28.92 1.38
C LYS A 85 -13.91 -29.46 2.41
N GLY A 86 -14.91 -30.22 1.96
CA GLY A 86 -15.85 -30.91 2.85
C GLY A 86 -16.64 -29.99 3.79
N GLY A 87 -16.87 -28.73 3.43
CA GLY A 87 -17.58 -27.75 4.26
C GLY A 87 -16.74 -27.06 5.34
N GLY A 88 -15.44 -27.36 5.43
CA GLY A 88 -14.49 -26.70 6.33
C GLY A 88 -13.32 -26.06 5.59
N ILE A 89 -12.54 -25.24 6.31
CA ILE A 89 -11.26 -24.70 5.83
C ILE A 89 -10.14 -25.60 6.35
N ASP A 90 -9.47 -26.32 5.45
CA ASP A 90 -8.31 -27.14 5.79
C ASP A 90 -7.12 -26.26 6.21
N LYS A 91 -6.25 -26.78 7.08
CA LYS A 91 -4.98 -26.10 7.41
C LYS A 91 -4.04 -26.16 6.18
N PRO A 92 -3.35 -25.07 5.82
CA PRO A 92 -3.20 -23.80 6.54
C PRO A 92 -4.19 -22.69 6.14
N GLY A 93 -5.31 -23.00 5.47
CA GLY A 93 -6.29 -22.01 4.97
C GLY A 93 -6.80 -21.04 6.04
N GLY A 94 -7.03 -21.52 7.27
CA GLY A 94 -7.45 -20.65 8.38
C GLY A 94 -6.39 -19.60 8.74
N TYR A 95 -5.11 -19.96 8.70
CA TYR A 95 -4.01 -19.01 8.91
C TYR A 95 -3.92 -17.99 7.78
N LEU A 96 -4.16 -18.42 6.53
CA LEU A 96 -4.14 -17.52 5.37
C LEU A 96 -5.24 -16.46 5.47
N ILE A 97 -6.45 -16.84 5.89
CA ILE A 97 -7.56 -15.89 6.15
C ILE A 97 -7.22 -14.97 7.31
N GLY A 98 -6.68 -15.52 8.40
CA GLY A 98 -6.24 -14.72 9.55
C GLY A 98 -5.24 -13.64 9.13
N TRP A 99 -4.22 -14.01 8.36
CA TRP A 99 -3.23 -13.05 7.83
C TRP A 99 -3.83 -12.07 6.83
N ALA A 100 -4.75 -12.50 5.97
CA ALA A 100 -5.42 -11.60 5.04
C ALA A 100 -6.22 -10.52 5.79
N LEU A 101 -6.99 -10.93 6.80
CA LEU A 101 -7.78 -10.03 7.63
C LEU A 101 -6.92 -9.10 8.48
N THR A 102 -5.81 -9.58 9.06
CA THR A 102 -4.92 -8.70 9.83
C THR A 102 -4.25 -7.66 8.95
N ILE A 103 -3.79 -8.01 7.75
CA ILE A 103 -3.24 -7.06 6.78
C ILE A 103 -4.29 -6.01 6.41
N LEU A 104 -5.51 -6.44 6.09
CA LEU A 104 -6.58 -5.52 5.71
C LEU A 104 -7.01 -4.62 6.86
N LEU A 105 -7.07 -5.16 8.08
CA LEU A 105 -7.39 -4.41 9.29
C LEU A 105 -6.34 -3.34 9.55
N LEU A 106 -5.05 -3.69 9.58
CA LEU A 106 -3.96 -2.73 9.75
C LEU A 106 -3.95 -1.66 8.64
N ALA A 107 -4.08 -2.07 7.38
CA ALA A 107 -4.04 -1.14 6.25
C ALA A 107 -5.27 -0.20 6.20
N SER A 108 -6.38 -0.62 6.79
CA SER A 108 -7.64 0.14 6.87
C SER A 108 -7.69 1.09 8.08
N THR A 109 -6.76 0.96 9.04
CA THR A 109 -6.75 1.77 10.26
C THR A 109 -6.07 3.15 10.05
N PRO A 110 -6.77 4.27 10.31
CA PRO A 110 -6.20 5.63 10.18
C PRO A 110 -4.89 5.85 10.94
N ALA A 111 -4.77 5.29 12.14
CA ALA A 111 -3.54 5.36 12.93
C ALA A 111 -2.33 4.77 12.17
N VAL A 112 -2.50 3.64 11.49
CA VAL A 112 -1.41 3.00 10.72
C VAL A 112 -1.04 3.86 9.51
N ALA A 113 -2.04 4.42 8.83
CA ALA A 113 -1.81 5.33 7.70
C ALA A 113 -1.01 6.58 8.10
N TYR A 114 -1.32 7.14 9.27
CA TYR A 114 -0.60 8.28 9.81
C TYR A 114 0.88 7.98 10.07
N PHE A 115 1.21 6.81 10.63
CA PHE A 115 2.61 6.40 10.82
C PHE A 115 3.33 6.15 9.49
N LEU A 116 2.65 5.54 8.51
CA LEU A 116 3.21 5.33 7.17
C LEU A 116 3.48 6.65 6.43
N TYR A 117 2.64 7.67 6.61
CA TYR A 117 2.82 8.99 6.01
C TYR A 117 3.98 9.77 6.63
N ARG A 118 4.24 9.58 7.92
CA ARG A 118 5.36 10.22 8.62
C ARG A 118 6.71 9.55 8.37
N ALA A 119 6.75 8.38 7.76
CA ALA A 119 8.02 7.75 7.45
C ALA A 119 8.80 8.65 6.46
N PRO A 120 10.09 8.96 6.72
CA PRO A 120 10.85 9.99 6.01
C PRO A 120 10.91 9.82 4.49
N LEU A 121 10.62 8.62 3.99
CA LEU A 121 10.64 8.26 2.59
C LEU A 121 9.39 8.75 1.81
N ALA A 122 8.28 9.09 2.49
CA ALA A 122 7.07 9.62 1.82
C ALA A 122 7.19 11.09 1.42
N MET A 123 8.23 11.79 1.91
CA MET A 123 8.43 13.21 1.65
C MET A 123 9.19 13.49 0.34
N THR A 124 9.66 12.47 -0.38
CA THR A 124 10.49 12.63 -1.61
C THR A 124 9.74 12.37 -2.91
N GLY A 125 8.45 12.00 -2.86
CA GLY A 125 7.60 11.90 -4.05
C GLY A 125 7.02 13.26 -4.42
N GLU A 126 7.36 13.77 -5.60
CA GLU A 126 6.75 14.95 -6.23
C GLU A 126 5.23 14.78 -6.37
N THR A 127 4.52 15.11 -5.31
CA THR A 127 3.20 15.72 -5.35
C THR A 127 3.22 16.65 -4.15
N SER A 128 3.39 17.93 -4.43
CA SER A 128 3.34 18.99 -3.44
C SER A 128 1.98 18.98 -2.73
N VAL A 129 1.84 18.16 -1.69
CA VAL A 129 1.04 18.50 -0.52
C VAL A 129 2.01 19.15 0.47
N ALA A 130 2.65 20.21 -0.01
CA ALA A 130 3.35 21.16 0.82
C ALA A 130 2.28 21.96 1.58
N THR A 131 1.79 21.41 2.68
CA THR A 131 1.15 22.20 3.73
C THR A 131 2.03 22.13 4.97
N ALA A 132 3.04 23.01 4.92
CA ALA A 132 3.70 23.72 5.99
C ALA A 132 3.92 22.98 7.33
N ALA A 133 5.19 22.76 7.66
CA ALA A 133 5.63 22.98 9.04
C ALA A 133 5.45 24.48 9.37
N PRO A 134 4.93 24.85 10.55
CA PRO A 134 4.75 26.25 10.89
C PRO A 134 6.09 26.86 11.30
N THR A 135 6.78 27.50 10.35
CA THR A 135 7.60 28.67 10.67
C THR A 135 6.74 29.89 10.40
N SER A 136 6.47 30.65 11.46
CA SER A 136 5.61 31.83 11.52
C SER A 136 5.58 32.67 10.24
N GLY A 137 4.39 32.84 9.66
CA GLY A 137 4.16 33.72 8.52
C GLY A 137 2.80 33.48 7.89
N THR A 138 1.84 34.34 8.22
CA THR A 138 0.58 34.67 7.53
C THR A 138 -0.04 33.61 6.61
N LEU A 139 -1.07 32.92 7.11
CA LEU A 139 -1.95 32.05 6.33
C LEU A 139 -2.93 32.88 5.49
N VAL A 140 -2.74 32.90 4.17
CA VAL A 140 -3.78 33.26 3.21
C VAL A 140 -4.55 31.98 2.87
N ALA A 141 -5.82 31.93 3.28
CA ALA A 141 -6.71 30.82 3.01
C ALA A 141 -7.16 30.84 1.53
N LEU A 142 -6.45 30.11 0.67
CA LEU A 142 -7.03 29.68 -0.60
C LEU A 142 -7.84 28.42 -0.31
N GLY A 143 -9.16 28.58 -0.20
CA GLY A 143 -10.09 27.48 0.00
C GLY A 143 -10.08 26.54 -1.20
N GLN A 144 -9.20 25.54 -1.18
CA GLN A 144 -9.33 24.39 -2.05
C GLN A 144 -10.50 23.57 -1.51
N GLN A 145 -11.61 23.60 -2.23
CA GLN A 145 -12.78 22.75 -1.98
C GLN A 145 -12.38 21.31 -2.23
N THR A 146 -11.67 20.71 -1.28
CA THR A 146 -11.63 19.27 -1.13
C THR A 146 -13.03 18.89 -0.71
N THR A 147 -13.79 18.32 -1.65
CA THR A 147 -14.97 17.53 -1.35
C THR A 147 -14.55 16.48 -0.32
N GLY A 148 -14.64 16.83 0.96
CA GLY A 148 -14.54 15.88 2.05
C GLY A 148 -15.51 14.76 1.70
N ALA A 149 -15.10 13.51 1.91
CA ALA A 149 -15.93 12.35 1.65
C ALA A 149 -17.30 12.59 2.28
N ASN A 150 -18.23 13.07 1.45
CA ASN A 150 -19.59 13.32 1.83
C ASN A 150 -20.11 11.91 2.05
N ILE A 151 -20.32 11.53 3.31
CA ILE A 151 -21.09 10.33 3.62
C ILE A 151 -22.49 10.65 3.09
N SER A 152 -22.68 10.38 1.79
CA SER A 152 -23.84 10.80 1.01
C SER A 152 -25.13 10.20 1.57
N ASP A 153 -25.01 9.21 2.44
CA ASP A 153 -26.12 8.50 3.07
C ASP A 153 -26.66 9.21 4.32
N VAL A 154 -25.92 10.16 4.92
CA VAL A 154 -26.37 10.89 6.13
C VAL A 154 -26.31 12.41 5.96
N THR A 155 -25.36 12.92 5.17
CA THR A 155 -25.15 14.36 4.98
C THR A 155 -25.74 14.89 3.67
N GLY A 156 -26.26 14.01 2.81
CA GLY A 156 -26.89 14.37 1.54
C GLY A 156 -28.34 14.86 1.66
N ASP A 157 -29.01 14.59 2.78
CA ASP A 157 -30.37 15.03 3.00
C ASP A 157 -30.38 16.36 3.76
N SER A 158 -30.60 17.45 3.03
CA SER A 158 -30.67 18.83 3.52
C SER A 158 -31.75 19.06 4.60
N ILE A 159 -32.55 18.03 4.92
CA ILE A 159 -33.61 18.05 5.93
C ILE A 159 -33.07 17.91 7.37
N LEU A 160 -31.83 17.40 7.57
CA LEU A 160 -31.26 17.17 8.92
C LEU A 160 -30.41 18.32 9.48
N SER A 161 -30.67 19.55 9.01
CA SER A 161 -29.94 20.78 9.37
C SER A 161 -30.26 21.34 10.77
N TYR A 162 -30.86 20.54 11.67
CA TYR A 162 -31.14 20.94 13.05
C TYR A 162 -30.26 20.15 14.04
N ASN A 163 -29.13 20.74 14.43
CA ASN A 163 -28.38 20.44 15.67
C ASN A 163 -28.14 18.94 15.97
N LEU A 164 -27.91 18.12 14.94
CA LEU A 164 -27.56 16.72 15.15
C LEU A 164 -26.10 16.64 15.59
N ARG A 165 -25.91 16.46 16.91
CA ARG A 165 -24.59 16.18 17.47
C ARG A 165 -24.17 14.77 17.08
N VAL A 166 -23.66 14.62 15.86
CA VAL A 166 -23.15 13.36 15.34
C VAL A 166 -22.02 12.91 16.28
N PRO A 167 -22.13 11.71 16.87
CA PRO A 167 -21.10 11.19 17.75
C PRO A 167 -19.75 11.15 17.01
N PRO A 168 -18.64 11.53 17.68
CA PRO A 168 -17.33 11.69 17.03
C PRO A 168 -16.79 10.38 16.40
N TYR A 169 -17.28 9.21 16.81
CA TYR A 169 -16.94 7.93 16.19
C TYR A 169 -17.56 7.71 14.79
N LEU A 170 -18.60 8.47 14.42
CA LEU A 170 -19.15 8.47 13.05
C LEU A 170 -18.44 9.48 12.15
N LEU A 171 -17.71 10.43 12.74
CA LEU A 171 -16.82 11.35 12.04
C LEU A 171 -15.46 10.66 11.89
N GLN A 172 -15.38 9.66 11.00
CA GLN A 172 -14.11 9.05 10.64
C GLN A 172 -13.17 10.12 10.07
N GLY A 173 -12.22 10.56 10.90
CA GLY A 173 -11.28 11.62 10.57
C GLY A 173 -10.27 11.17 9.53
N SER A 174 -9.77 12.12 8.74
CA SER A 174 -8.68 11.82 7.80
C SER A 174 -7.39 11.58 8.60
N PRO A 175 -6.45 10.74 8.13
CA PRO A 175 -5.18 10.53 8.82
C PRO A 175 -4.36 11.82 9.01
N GLN A 176 -4.64 12.87 8.24
CA GLN A 176 -3.98 14.17 8.35
C GLN A 176 -4.44 14.96 9.58
N ASP A 177 -5.70 14.80 9.99
CA ASP A 177 -6.27 15.48 11.17
C ASP A 177 -5.64 14.97 12.48
N ILE A 178 -5.11 13.75 12.49
CA ILE A 178 -4.38 13.17 13.63
C ILE A 178 -3.16 14.02 14.00
N ARG A 179 -2.54 14.73 13.03
CA ARG A 179 -1.37 15.58 13.28
C ARG A 179 -1.69 16.76 14.21
N THR A 180 -2.88 17.33 14.10
CA THR A 180 -3.31 18.50 14.87
C THR A 180 -4.15 18.11 16.08
N ARG A 181 -4.96 17.06 15.95
CA ARG A 181 -5.93 16.61 16.97
C ARG A 181 -5.35 15.59 17.96
N GLY A 182 -4.26 14.91 17.61
CA GLY A 182 -3.75 13.74 18.33
C GLY A 182 -4.51 12.45 18.03
N LEU A 183 -3.94 11.32 18.44
CA LEU A 183 -4.52 9.98 18.28
C LEU A 183 -5.75 9.81 19.18
N ARG A 184 -6.86 9.35 18.60
CA ARG A 184 -8.09 9.01 19.33
C ARG A 184 -8.53 7.59 19.03
N LEU A 185 -9.49 7.10 19.82
CA LEU A 185 -10.03 5.76 19.67
C LEU A 185 -10.76 5.57 18.33
N GLU A 186 -11.38 6.63 17.81
CA GLU A 186 -12.01 6.64 16.48
C GLU A 186 -11.01 6.41 15.32
N ASP A 187 -9.72 6.70 15.51
CA ASP A 187 -8.67 6.48 14.50
C ASP A 187 -8.24 5.00 14.40
N PHE A 188 -8.78 4.13 15.26
CA PHE A 188 -8.60 2.68 15.19
C PHE A 188 -9.72 1.98 14.42
N VAL A 189 -10.79 2.70 14.07
CA VAL A 189 -11.92 2.14 13.32
C VAL A 189 -11.50 1.99 11.84
N PRO A 190 -11.59 0.79 11.25
CA PRO A 190 -11.25 0.56 9.84
C PRO A 190 -12.10 1.43 8.89
N ASN A 191 -11.46 2.03 7.88
CA ASN A 191 -12.10 2.82 6.82
C ASN A 191 -11.55 2.44 5.44
N SER A 192 -12.46 2.30 4.47
CA SER A 192 -12.13 2.07 3.06
C SER A 192 -11.33 3.19 2.41
N GLU A 193 -11.56 4.45 2.77
CA GLU A 193 -10.78 5.59 2.27
C GLU A 193 -9.34 5.53 2.75
N THR A 194 -9.15 5.21 4.03
CA THR A 194 -7.83 4.97 4.61
C THR A 194 -7.10 3.83 3.93
N LEU A 195 -7.79 2.72 3.63
CA LEU A 195 -7.21 1.60 2.90
C LEU A 195 -6.71 2.01 1.50
N GLN A 196 -7.45 2.88 0.81
CA GLN A 196 -7.00 3.43 -0.47
C GLN A 196 -5.77 4.32 -0.29
N LEU A 197 -5.76 5.18 0.73
CA LEU A 197 -4.63 6.05 1.02
C LEU A 197 -3.37 5.24 1.36
N THR A 198 -3.47 4.24 2.24
CA THR A 198 -2.32 3.38 2.58
C THR A 198 -1.81 2.62 1.37
N THR A 199 -2.71 2.11 0.53
CA THR A 199 -2.33 1.41 -0.70
C THR A 199 -1.60 2.33 -1.68
N ARG A 200 -2.07 3.57 -1.87
CA ARG A 200 -1.40 4.57 -2.73
C ARG A 200 -0.03 4.96 -2.20
N THR A 201 0.06 5.25 -0.91
CA THR A 201 1.34 5.58 -0.26
C THR A 201 2.33 4.42 -0.37
N TRP A 202 1.85 3.19 -0.17
CA TRP A 202 2.66 1.98 -0.36
C TRP A 202 3.14 1.81 -1.80
N GLU A 203 2.28 2.06 -2.78
CA GLU A 203 2.66 2.06 -4.19
C GLU A 203 3.75 3.09 -4.50
N SER A 204 3.65 4.30 -3.95
CA SER A 204 4.70 5.32 -4.09
C SER A 204 6.05 4.83 -3.53
N TYR A 205 6.06 4.12 -2.40
CA TYR A 205 7.29 3.51 -1.87
C TYR A 205 7.89 2.47 -2.80
N LEU A 206 7.07 1.60 -3.37
CA LEU A 206 7.54 0.58 -4.33
C LEU A 206 8.12 1.24 -5.59
N VAL A 207 7.50 2.32 -6.07
CA VAL A 207 7.99 3.10 -7.21
C VAL A 207 9.31 3.79 -6.88
N GLU A 208 9.45 4.34 -5.68
CA GLU A 208 10.70 5.01 -5.27
C GLU A 208 11.84 4.01 -5.08
N ILE A 209 11.58 2.85 -4.48
CA ILE A 209 12.56 1.74 -4.40
C ILE A 209 12.97 1.30 -5.81
N TYR A 210 12.01 1.14 -6.71
CA TYR A 210 12.26 0.81 -8.11
C TYR A 210 13.12 1.88 -8.81
N ARG A 211 12.80 3.16 -8.63
CA ARG A 211 13.56 4.30 -9.15
C ARG A 211 14.97 4.38 -8.55
N PHE A 212 15.13 4.01 -7.30
CA PHE A 212 16.43 3.99 -6.63
C PHE A 212 17.33 2.85 -7.17
N LEU A 213 16.73 1.71 -7.52
CA LEU A 213 17.40 0.52 -8.01
C LEU A 213 17.76 0.56 -9.49
N ARG A 214 16.97 1.24 -10.32
CA ARG A 214 17.29 1.38 -11.75
C ARG A 214 18.64 2.07 -11.93
N VAL A 215 19.39 1.61 -12.93
CA VAL A 215 20.64 2.25 -13.32
C VAL A 215 20.29 3.61 -13.91
N GLN A 216 20.58 4.68 -13.19
CA GLN A 216 20.60 6.04 -13.76
C GLN A 216 21.80 6.07 -14.71
N ARG A 217 21.54 5.94 -16.02
CA ARG A 217 22.48 6.39 -17.04
C ARG A 217 22.22 7.86 -17.32
#